data_AF-A0A7C2PRA1-F1
#
_entry.id   AF-A0A7C2PRA1-F1
#
_cell.length_a   1.000
_cell.length_b   1.000
_cell.length_c   1.000
_cell.angle_alpha   90.00
_cell.angle_beta   90.00
_cell.angle_gamma   90.00
#
_symmetry.space_group_name_H-M   'P 1'
#
loop_
_entity.id
_entity.type
_entity.pdbx_description
1 polymer ?
#
loop_
_entity_poly.entity_id
_entity_poly.type
_entity_poly.pdbx_seq_one_letter_code
_entity_poly.pdbx_strand_id
1 'polypeptide(L)'
;MTTVAVPSPAPTDLPATTFRRRIPRWVGVVFPVVGFGAVGVAYMATVNRSWLPWVAALGGAAALGLLAGFAARWSLRSRSSLARGAVAVGAAIVGLLIASLASGGRVGIGRLVPAQPEVRWLELGQLAVATVAAWLAVLAFHRAPAPPAPTPTTEPSPTRWSLADPSLVEETRPMRARRRAPRPPVPRAVPTPARATPFRPGAAVRDGVHRLRARLAQVFARRPAASALPRRRRIRTIRFTGRVEDRCPYCLDVIDARDRRGVTTCPVCRTRHHADCWAVTGMCQMPHLYGEGHVARTGASR
;
A
#
# COMPACT_ATOMS: atom_id res chain seq x y z
N MET A 1 53.53 -46.09 -8.20
CA MET A 1 52.86 -45.50 -7.02
C MET A 1 52.05 -44.30 -7.49
N THR A 2 50.76 -44.51 -7.73
CA THR A 2 49.84 -43.54 -8.32
C THR A 2 49.16 -42.77 -7.18
N THR A 3 49.57 -41.53 -6.96
CA THR A 3 48.95 -40.63 -5.98
C THR A 3 47.59 -40.16 -6.49
N VAL A 4 46.53 -40.68 -5.88
CA VAL A 4 45.15 -40.25 -6.11
C VAL A 4 44.95 -38.90 -5.43
N ALA A 5 44.76 -37.84 -6.21
CA ALA A 5 44.49 -36.50 -5.72
C ALA A 5 43.08 -36.43 -5.09
N VAL A 6 43.03 -36.18 -3.78
CA VAL A 6 41.78 -35.97 -3.05
C VAL A 6 41.25 -34.57 -3.38
N PRO A 7 40.03 -34.42 -3.93
CA PRO A 7 39.47 -33.12 -4.25
C PRO A 7 39.22 -32.32 -2.97
N SER A 8 39.80 -31.12 -2.90
CA SER A 8 39.63 -30.18 -1.80
C SER A 8 38.16 -29.70 -1.75
N PRO A 9 37.50 -29.71 -0.59
CA PRO A 9 36.11 -29.29 -0.48
C PRO A 9 35.98 -27.80 -0.87
N ALA A 10 35.04 -27.53 -1.77
CA ALA A 10 34.74 -26.18 -2.22
C ALA A 10 34.36 -25.28 -1.03
N PRO A 11 34.91 -24.05 -0.93
CA PRO A 11 34.58 -23.13 0.14
C PRO A 11 33.09 -22.79 0.07
N THR A 12 32.37 -23.18 1.11
CA THR A 12 30.96 -22.85 1.32
C THR A 12 30.89 -21.38 1.74
N ASP A 13 30.88 -20.47 0.76
CA ASP A 13 30.61 -19.06 0.97
C ASP A 13 29.14 -18.89 1.38
N LEU A 14 28.86 -19.07 2.67
CA LEU A 14 27.58 -18.71 3.24
C LEU A 14 27.47 -17.18 3.14
N PRO A 15 26.47 -16.65 2.41
CA PRO A 15 26.34 -15.22 2.24
C PRO A 15 26.16 -14.60 3.64
N ALA A 16 27.08 -13.71 4.01
CA ALA A 16 26.97 -12.91 5.20
C ALA A 16 25.66 -12.12 5.11
N THR A 17 24.61 -12.65 5.71
CA THR A 17 23.32 -11.98 5.82
C THR A 17 23.51 -10.87 6.84
N THR A 18 24.06 -9.74 6.40
CA THR A 18 24.08 -8.51 7.17
C THR A 18 22.63 -8.09 7.38
N PHE A 19 22.03 -8.57 8.46
CA PHE A 19 20.76 -8.10 9.00
C PHE A 19 20.99 -6.66 9.47
N ARG A 20 21.00 -5.71 8.53
CA ARG A 20 20.77 -4.30 8.84
C ARG A 20 19.38 -4.24 9.45
N ARG A 21 19.30 -4.28 10.79
CA ARG A 21 18.10 -4.01 11.56
C ARG A 21 17.66 -2.59 11.21
N ARG A 22 16.83 -2.46 10.17
CA ARG A 22 16.13 -1.22 9.88
C ARG A 22 15.19 -1.01 11.05
N ILE A 23 15.56 -0.09 11.94
CA ILE A 23 14.69 0.36 13.00
C ILE A 23 13.35 0.72 12.33
N PRO A 24 12.23 0.15 12.78
CA PRO A 24 10.96 0.42 12.17
C PRO A 24 10.70 1.91 12.22
N ARG A 25 10.39 2.53 11.07
CA ARG A 25 10.17 3.99 10.97
C ARG A 25 9.12 4.52 11.95
N TRP A 26 8.24 3.67 12.46
CA TRP A 26 7.26 4.05 13.48
C TRP A 26 7.90 4.37 14.84
N VAL A 27 9.03 3.74 15.19
CA VAL A 27 9.72 3.98 16.47
C VAL A 27 10.18 5.44 16.55
N GLY A 28 10.72 5.98 15.45
CA GLY A 28 11.16 7.37 15.37
C GLY A 28 10.04 8.41 15.44
N VAL A 29 8.77 8.01 15.26
CA VAL A 29 7.61 8.92 15.36
C VAL A 29 6.89 8.74 16.70
N VAL A 30 6.69 7.51 17.15
CA VAL A 30 5.98 7.22 18.40
C VAL A 30 6.75 7.74 19.61
N PHE A 31 8.07 7.54 19.64
CA PHE A 31 8.90 7.95 20.78
C PHE A 31 8.84 9.46 21.06
N PRO A 32 9.09 10.37 20.08
CA PRO A 32 9.00 11.80 20.35
C PRO A 32 7.57 12.26 20.68
N VAL A 33 6.54 11.70 20.04
CA VAL A 33 5.14 12.08 20.36
C VAL A 33 4.79 11.75 21.81
N VAL A 34 5.15 10.55 22.28
CA VAL A 34 4.95 10.16 23.69
C VAL A 34 5.80 11.02 24.62
N GLY A 35 7.07 11.27 24.26
CA GLY A 35 7.98 12.10 25.05
C GLY A 35 7.48 13.54 25.23
N PHE A 36 7.16 14.23 24.13
CA PHE A 36 6.61 15.60 24.18
C PHE A 36 5.26 15.67 24.89
N GLY A 37 4.41 14.65 24.73
CA GLY A 37 3.16 14.54 25.46
C GLY A 37 3.38 14.48 26.99
N ALA A 38 4.31 13.63 27.44
CA ALA A 38 4.63 13.50 28.86
C ALA A 38 5.22 14.80 29.44
N VAL A 39 6.15 15.45 28.72
CA VAL A 39 6.73 16.74 29.13
C VAL A 39 5.65 17.82 29.21
N GLY A 40 4.74 17.90 28.23
CA GLY A 40 3.64 18.85 28.24
C GLY A 40 2.69 18.66 29.43
N VAL A 41 2.36 17.41 29.76
CA VAL A 41 1.52 17.10 30.94
C VAL A 41 2.25 17.46 32.24
N ALA A 42 3.54 17.14 32.36
CA ALA A 42 4.35 17.49 33.53
C ALA A 42 4.45 19.01 33.71
N TYR A 43 4.70 19.75 32.63
CA TYR A 43 4.73 21.22 32.64
C TYR A 43 3.39 21.82 33.08
N MET A 44 2.28 21.31 32.54
CA MET A 44 0.94 21.76 32.95
C MET A 44 0.63 21.44 34.42
N ALA A 45 1.12 20.30 34.92
CA ALA A 45 0.99 19.94 36.33
C ALA A 45 1.75 20.88 37.27
N THR A 46 2.84 21.49 36.78
CA THR A 46 3.62 22.47 37.54
C THR A 46 3.07 23.90 37.43
N VAL A 47 2.59 24.31 36.26
CA VAL A 47 2.19 25.70 35.98
C VAL A 47 0.73 25.97 36.30
N ASN A 48 -0.19 25.06 35.97
CA ASN A 48 -1.61 25.28 36.18
C ASN A 48 -2.40 23.98 36.40
N ARG A 49 -2.47 23.56 37.67
CA ARG A 49 -3.22 22.36 38.07
C ARG A 49 -4.72 22.43 37.79
N SER A 50 -5.31 23.61 37.60
CA SER A 50 -6.75 23.70 37.28
C SER A 50 -7.09 23.16 35.88
N TRP A 51 -6.11 23.11 34.97
CA TRP A 51 -6.29 22.58 33.61
C TRP A 51 -6.06 21.07 33.51
N LEU A 52 -5.38 20.47 34.48
CA LEU A 52 -5.08 19.03 34.51
C LEU A 52 -6.33 18.14 34.29
N PRO A 53 -7.48 18.39 34.94
CA PRO A 53 -8.69 17.62 34.70
C PRO A 53 -9.17 17.70 33.24
N TRP A 54 -9.12 18.89 32.63
CA TRP A 54 -9.51 19.11 31.24
C TRP A 54 -8.58 18.40 30.27
N VAL A 55 -7.27 18.52 30.48
CA VAL A 55 -6.25 17.86 29.65
C VAL A 55 -6.34 16.35 29.77
N ALA A 56 -6.49 15.82 30.98
CA ALA A 56 -6.65 14.38 31.21
C ALA A 56 -7.95 13.84 30.58
N ALA A 57 -9.04 14.57 30.72
CA ALA A 57 -10.33 14.26 30.11
C ALA A 57 -10.24 14.20 28.57
N LEU A 58 -9.83 15.29 27.94
CA LEU A 58 -9.81 15.40 26.48
C LEU A 58 -8.69 14.55 25.86
N GLY A 59 -7.52 14.51 26.50
CA GLY A 59 -6.40 13.66 26.09
C GLY A 59 -6.73 12.18 26.21
N GLY A 60 -7.38 11.76 27.30
CA GLY A 60 -7.88 10.39 27.47
C GLY A 60 -8.91 10.02 26.41
N ALA A 61 -9.86 10.93 26.13
CA ALA A 61 -10.85 10.74 25.07
C ALA A 61 -10.21 10.61 23.67
N ALA A 62 -9.23 11.46 23.36
CA ALA A 62 -8.47 11.39 22.10
C ALA A 62 -7.71 10.07 21.97
N ALA A 63 -7.00 9.64 23.03
CA ALA A 63 -6.25 8.39 23.04
C ALA A 63 -7.17 7.18 22.84
N LEU A 64 -8.31 7.16 23.53
CA LEU A 64 -9.31 6.09 23.39
C LEU A 64 -9.91 6.06 21.98
N GLY A 65 -10.20 7.22 21.40
CA GLY A 65 -10.63 7.35 20.01
C GLY A 65 -9.60 6.80 19.01
N LEU A 66 -8.32 7.18 19.15
CA LEU A 66 -7.23 6.68 18.30
C LEU A 66 -7.10 5.15 18.40
N LEU A 67 -7.15 4.60 19.62
CA LEU A 67 -7.10 3.15 19.86
C LEU A 67 -8.28 2.44 19.19
N ALA A 68 -9.50 2.95 19.37
CA ALA A 68 -10.70 2.39 18.75
C ALA A 68 -10.61 2.43 17.21
N GLY A 69 -10.16 3.53 16.63
CA GLY A 69 -9.95 3.67 15.19
C GLY A 69 -8.89 2.71 14.64
N PHE A 70 -7.78 2.54 15.37
CA PHE A 70 -6.73 1.60 14.98
C PHE A 70 -7.20 0.14 15.08
N ALA A 71 -7.90 -0.22 16.15
CA ALA A 71 -8.47 -1.56 16.34
C ALA A 71 -9.52 -1.90 15.27
N ALA A 72 -10.45 -0.98 14.99
CA ALA A 72 -11.45 -1.15 13.94
C ALA A 72 -10.80 -1.37 12.57
N ARG A 73 -9.71 -0.64 12.28
CA ARG A 73 -8.95 -0.83 11.06
C ARG A 73 -8.28 -2.20 10.98
N TRP A 74 -7.70 -2.69 12.07
CA TRP A 74 -7.02 -3.98 12.10
C TRP A 74 -8.03 -5.13 11.92
N SER A 75 -9.14 -5.08 12.64
CA SER A 75 -10.19 -6.11 12.61
C SER A 75 -10.99 -6.12 11.30
N LEU A 76 -11.32 -4.95 10.74
CA LEU A 76 -12.25 -4.82 9.61
C LEU A 76 -11.55 -4.46 8.29
N ARG A 77 -10.37 -5.05 8.04
CA ARG A 77 -9.51 -4.72 6.88
C ARG A 77 -10.17 -4.91 5.51
N SER A 78 -11.24 -5.72 5.41
CA SER A 78 -12.00 -5.98 4.17
C SER A 78 -13.26 -5.12 3.98
N ARG A 79 -13.67 -4.35 4.99
CA ARG A 79 -14.90 -3.54 4.94
C ARG A 79 -14.65 -2.13 4.38
N SER A 80 -15.72 -1.42 4.00
CA SER A 80 -15.64 -0.02 3.55
C SER A 80 -15.14 0.91 4.66
N SER A 81 -14.62 2.08 4.29
CA SER A 81 -14.17 3.12 5.24
C SER A 81 -15.29 3.55 6.18
N LEU A 82 -16.50 3.75 5.65
CA LEU A 82 -17.69 4.12 6.42
C LEU A 82 -18.03 3.09 7.50
N ALA A 83 -17.99 1.79 7.16
CA ALA A 83 -18.26 0.74 8.14
C ALA A 83 -17.20 0.70 9.25
N ARG A 84 -15.92 0.92 8.91
CA ARG A 84 -14.84 1.02 9.91
C ARG A 84 -15.02 2.25 10.79
N GLY A 85 -15.35 3.40 10.21
CA GLY A 85 -15.61 4.64 10.91
C GLY A 85 -16.77 4.49 11.90
N ALA A 86 -17.89 3.92 11.45
CA ALA A 86 -19.05 3.68 12.33
C ALA A 86 -18.70 2.74 13.51
N VAL A 87 -17.97 1.66 13.25
CA VAL A 87 -17.53 0.74 14.33
C VAL A 87 -16.53 1.42 15.26
N ALA A 88 -15.61 2.23 14.74
CA ALA A 88 -14.63 2.96 15.55
C ALA A 88 -15.32 3.99 16.47
N VAL A 89 -16.27 4.75 15.94
CA VAL A 89 -17.06 5.72 16.72
C VAL A 89 -17.91 5.01 17.78
N GLY A 90 -18.60 3.92 17.40
CA GLY A 90 -19.36 3.12 18.36
C GLY A 90 -18.49 2.57 19.49
N ALA A 91 -17.31 2.02 19.15
CA ALA A 91 -16.35 1.54 20.15
C ALA A 91 -15.81 2.68 21.04
N ALA A 92 -15.58 3.87 20.48
CA ALA A 92 -15.16 5.04 21.25
C ALA A 92 -16.24 5.51 22.23
N ILE A 93 -17.51 5.53 21.82
CA ILE A 93 -18.65 5.86 22.69
C ILE A 93 -18.75 4.86 23.84
N VAL A 94 -18.71 3.56 23.53
CA VAL A 94 -18.75 2.50 24.56
C VAL A 94 -17.56 2.61 25.52
N GLY A 95 -16.36 2.87 25.01
CA GLY A 95 -15.17 3.05 25.84
C GLY A 95 -15.25 4.30 26.73
N LEU A 96 -15.82 5.40 26.26
CA LEU A 96 -16.09 6.59 27.08
C LEU A 96 -17.13 6.32 28.16
N LEU A 97 -18.17 5.53 27.89
CA LEU A 97 -19.15 5.13 28.91
C LEU A 97 -18.50 4.24 29.99
N ILE A 98 -17.65 3.30 29.59
CA ILE A 98 -16.89 2.45 30.53
C ILE A 98 -15.91 3.29 31.36
N ALA A 99 -15.18 4.22 30.72
CA ALA A 99 -14.28 5.14 31.41
C ALA A 99 -15.03 6.02 32.43
N SER A 100 -16.25 6.45 32.09
CA SER A 100 -17.13 7.21 32.98
C SER A 100 -17.52 6.41 34.20
N LEU A 101 -17.92 5.15 34.01
CA LEU A 101 -18.23 4.24 35.13
C LEU A 101 -16.99 4.00 36.01
N ALA A 102 -15.83 3.75 35.42
CA ALA A 102 -14.60 3.47 36.16
C ALA A 102 -14.04 4.69 36.92
N SER A 103 -14.26 5.90 36.40
CA SER A 103 -13.74 7.14 36.98
C SER A 103 -14.73 7.86 37.91
N GLY A 104 -15.92 7.29 38.13
CA GLY A 104 -17.00 7.94 38.87
C GLY A 104 -17.52 9.22 38.19
N GLY A 105 -17.53 9.25 36.86
CA GLY A 105 -18.05 10.37 36.05
C GLY A 105 -17.08 11.55 35.87
N ARG A 106 -15.80 11.38 36.21
CA ARG A 106 -14.76 12.41 35.99
C ARG A 106 -14.19 12.40 34.56
N VAL A 107 -14.07 11.22 33.97
CA VAL A 107 -13.54 11.00 32.61
C VAL A 107 -14.50 10.11 31.86
N GLY A 108 -15.00 10.55 30.71
CA GLY A 108 -16.01 9.84 29.93
C GLY A 108 -17.34 10.58 29.86
N ILE A 109 -18.29 9.98 29.15
CA ILE A 109 -19.66 10.51 29.03
C ILE A 109 -20.45 9.97 30.21
N GLY A 110 -21.12 10.84 30.97
CA GLY A 110 -21.93 10.45 32.11
C GLY A 110 -23.00 9.44 31.74
N ARG A 111 -23.61 8.78 32.74
CA ARG A 111 -24.86 8.06 32.46
C ARG A 111 -25.81 9.08 31.83
N LEU A 112 -26.32 8.77 30.64
CA LEU A 112 -27.37 9.52 29.94
C LEU A 112 -28.69 9.38 30.70
N VAL A 113 -28.69 9.73 32.00
CA VAL A 113 -29.87 9.79 32.82
C VAL A 113 -30.60 11.06 32.38
N PRO A 114 -31.80 10.97 31.81
CA PRO A 114 -32.54 12.12 31.29
C PRO A 114 -32.96 13.14 32.37
N ALA A 115 -32.54 12.96 33.62
CA ALA A 115 -32.96 13.77 34.77
C ALA A 115 -32.01 14.94 35.10
N GLN A 116 -30.88 15.09 34.42
CA GLN A 116 -29.99 16.24 34.63
C GLN A 116 -30.37 17.36 33.64
N PRO A 117 -30.86 18.52 34.09
CA PRO A 117 -31.26 19.62 33.21
C PRO A 117 -30.07 20.37 32.59
N GLU A 118 -28.85 20.15 33.11
CA GLU A 118 -27.66 20.86 32.66
C GLU A 118 -26.86 20.06 31.63
N VAL A 119 -26.67 20.66 30.45
CA VAL A 119 -25.77 20.12 29.43
C VAL A 119 -24.33 20.28 29.89
N ARG A 120 -23.68 19.16 30.25
CA ARG A 120 -22.26 19.15 30.61
C ARG A 120 -21.41 19.26 29.33
N TRP A 121 -21.06 20.48 28.95
CA TRP A 121 -20.25 20.78 27.76
C TRP A 121 -18.95 19.98 27.66
N LEU A 122 -18.33 19.64 28.80
CA LEU A 122 -17.13 18.80 28.83
C LEU A 122 -17.39 17.39 28.25
N GLU A 123 -18.53 16.77 28.54
CA GLU A 123 -18.85 15.43 28.04
C GLU A 123 -19.07 15.47 26.52
N LEU A 124 -19.73 16.52 26.03
CA LEU A 124 -19.89 16.78 24.60
C LEU A 124 -18.53 16.97 23.93
N GLY A 125 -17.63 17.72 24.56
CA GLY A 125 -16.25 17.94 24.10
C GLY A 125 -15.45 16.65 24.02
N GLN A 126 -15.50 15.80 25.06
CA GLN A 126 -14.84 14.49 25.05
C GLN A 126 -15.38 13.58 23.95
N LEU A 127 -16.71 13.52 23.76
CA LEU A 127 -17.34 12.76 22.69
C LEU A 127 -16.88 13.24 21.31
N ALA A 128 -16.87 14.56 21.08
CA ALA A 128 -16.43 15.14 19.83
C ALA A 128 -14.95 14.82 19.54
N VAL A 129 -14.07 15.02 20.54
CA VAL A 129 -12.64 14.73 20.41
C VAL A 129 -12.38 13.26 20.13
N ALA A 130 -13.02 12.34 20.87
CA ALA A 130 -12.86 10.90 20.64
C ALA A 130 -13.36 10.48 19.24
N THR A 131 -14.48 11.04 18.79
CA THR A 131 -15.07 10.76 17.47
C THR A 131 -14.15 11.23 16.35
N VAL A 132 -13.63 12.46 16.42
CA VAL A 132 -12.69 13.01 15.44
C VAL A 132 -11.39 12.20 15.44
N ALA A 133 -10.84 11.88 16.61
CA ALA A 133 -9.63 11.08 16.73
C ALA A 133 -9.80 9.67 16.13
N ALA A 134 -10.91 9.00 16.42
CA ALA A 134 -11.25 7.70 15.84
C ALA A 134 -11.38 7.77 14.31
N TRP A 135 -12.03 8.81 13.80
CA TRP A 135 -12.18 9.03 12.37
C TRP A 135 -10.83 9.28 11.68
N LEU A 136 -9.99 10.15 12.24
CA LEU A 136 -8.64 10.41 11.73
C LEU A 136 -7.77 9.16 11.73
N ALA A 137 -7.83 8.32 12.77
CA ALA A 137 -7.10 7.06 12.81
C ALA A 137 -7.53 6.07 11.70
N VAL A 138 -8.82 6.07 11.33
CA VAL A 138 -9.33 5.31 10.19
C VAL A 138 -8.85 5.92 8.86
N LEU A 139 -8.83 7.25 8.76
CA LEU A 139 -8.46 7.96 7.52
C LEU A 139 -6.94 7.97 7.22
N ALA A 140 -6.09 8.04 8.25
CA ALA A 140 -4.65 8.27 8.15
C ALA A 140 -3.89 7.22 7.30
N PHE A 141 -4.55 6.16 6.88
CA PHE A 141 -3.98 5.11 6.05
C PHE A 141 -4.88 4.69 4.90
N HIS A 142 -5.75 5.59 4.44
CA HIS A 142 -6.17 5.53 3.05
C HIS A 142 -4.93 5.70 2.20
N ARG A 143 -4.32 4.55 1.84
CA ARG A 143 -3.34 4.52 0.78
C ARG A 143 -4.02 5.20 -0.40
N ALA A 144 -3.45 6.32 -0.84
CA ALA A 144 -3.79 6.85 -2.13
C ALA A 144 -3.80 5.66 -3.10
N PRO A 145 -4.84 5.54 -3.96
CA PRO A 145 -4.79 4.58 -5.06
C PRO A 145 -3.39 4.70 -5.65
N ALA A 146 -2.65 3.59 -5.68
CA ALA A 146 -1.33 3.61 -6.27
C ALA A 146 -1.49 4.31 -7.62
N PRO A 147 -0.69 5.36 -7.92
CA PRO A 147 -0.79 6.03 -9.20
C PRO A 147 -0.82 4.93 -10.25
N PRO A 148 -1.75 5.00 -11.23
CA PRO A 148 -1.84 3.97 -12.25
C PRO A 148 -0.42 3.73 -12.73
N ALA A 149 0.05 2.48 -12.60
CA ALA A 149 1.40 2.13 -13.03
C ALA A 149 1.55 2.75 -14.42
N PRO A 150 2.60 3.56 -14.66
CA PRO A 150 2.73 4.30 -15.90
C PRO A 150 2.42 3.30 -16.99
N THR A 151 1.31 3.54 -17.71
CA THR A 151 0.93 2.69 -18.83
C THR A 151 2.24 2.57 -19.59
N PRO A 152 2.83 1.36 -19.72
CA PRO A 152 4.15 1.23 -20.29
C PRO A 152 4.06 2.02 -21.57
N THR A 153 4.72 3.19 -21.60
CA THR A 153 4.80 3.98 -22.80
C THR A 153 5.36 2.95 -23.73
N THR A 154 4.56 2.52 -24.70
CA THR A 154 5.03 1.65 -25.75
C THR A 154 6.06 2.53 -26.42
N GLU A 155 7.28 2.50 -25.88
CA GLU A 155 8.45 3.01 -26.55
C GLU A 155 8.33 2.33 -27.90
N PRO A 156 8.09 3.12 -28.97
CA PRO A 156 7.84 2.55 -30.27
C PRO A 156 9.02 1.63 -30.49
N SER A 157 8.75 0.31 -30.42
CA SER A 157 9.79 -0.70 -30.55
C SER A 157 10.55 -0.25 -31.78
N PRO A 158 11.85 0.14 -31.67
CA PRO A 158 12.58 0.64 -32.81
C PRO A 158 12.34 -0.40 -33.87
N THR A 159 11.71 0.02 -34.97
CA THR A 159 11.27 -0.85 -36.04
C THR A 159 12.49 -1.68 -36.37
N ARG A 160 12.54 -2.89 -35.81
CA ARG A 160 13.61 -3.81 -36.10
C ARG A 160 13.26 -4.13 -37.52
N TRP A 161 13.96 -3.49 -38.45
CA TRP A 161 14.05 -3.91 -39.83
C TRP A 161 14.64 -5.32 -39.74
N SER A 162 13.78 -6.27 -39.39
CA SER A 162 14.00 -7.65 -39.72
C SER A 162 14.03 -7.59 -41.23
N LEU A 163 15.23 -7.76 -41.79
CA LEU A 163 15.34 -8.28 -43.15
C LEU A 163 14.29 -9.39 -43.21
N ALA A 164 13.31 -9.22 -44.09
CA ALA A 164 12.31 -10.22 -44.35
C ALA A 164 13.10 -11.50 -44.65
N ASP A 165 12.95 -12.50 -43.79
CA ASP A 165 13.43 -13.83 -44.09
C ASP A 165 12.61 -14.30 -45.30
N PRO A 166 13.19 -14.44 -46.50
CA PRO A 166 12.42 -14.71 -47.71
C PRO A 166 11.81 -16.12 -47.73
N SER A 167 12.03 -16.95 -46.70
CA SER A 167 11.61 -18.35 -46.68
C SER A 167 10.27 -18.63 -45.99
N LEU A 168 9.56 -17.63 -45.47
CA LEU A 168 8.21 -17.84 -44.90
C LEU A 168 7.15 -17.21 -45.79
N VAL A 169 6.98 -17.82 -46.98
CA VAL A 169 5.73 -17.79 -47.73
C VAL A 169 4.70 -18.59 -46.92
N GLU A 170 4.17 -17.97 -45.87
CA GLU A 170 3.14 -18.58 -45.04
C GLU A 170 1.76 -18.33 -45.66
N GLU A 171 1.26 -19.43 -46.22
CA GLU A 171 -0.04 -19.67 -46.80
C GLU A 171 -1.16 -18.86 -46.13
N THR A 172 -1.72 -17.93 -46.91
CA THR A 172 -2.92 -17.14 -46.62
C THR A 172 -4.09 -18.05 -46.26
N ARG A 173 -4.21 -18.42 -44.98
CA ARG A 173 -5.46 -18.98 -44.47
C ARG A 173 -6.48 -17.85 -44.33
N PRO A 174 -7.68 -17.98 -44.94
CA PRO A 174 -8.70 -16.96 -44.86
C PRO A 174 -9.13 -16.81 -43.40
N MET A 175 -8.75 -15.67 -42.81
CA MET A 175 -9.17 -15.22 -41.50
C MET A 175 -10.70 -15.12 -41.53
N ARG A 176 -11.39 -16.13 -40.98
CA ARG A 176 -12.84 -16.08 -40.76
C ARG A 176 -13.13 -14.89 -39.85
N ALA A 177 -13.48 -13.77 -40.47
CA ALA A 177 -14.04 -12.61 -39.83
C ALA A 177 -15.27 -13.04 -39.04
N ARG A 178 -15.08 -13.25 -37.73
CA ARG A 178 -16.19 -13.49 -36.80
C ARG A 178 -16.90 -12.15 -36.61
N ARG A 179 -17.68 -11.76 -37.62
CA ARG A 179 -18.67 -10.67 -37.55
C ARG A 179 -19.54 -10.94 -36.33
N ARG A 180 -19.30 -10.19 -35.25
CA ARG A 180 -20.31 -10.05 -34.20
C ARG A 180 -21.49 -9.34 -34.85
N ALA A 181 -22.59 -10.07 -35.00
CA ALA A 181 -23.84 -9.51 -35.48
C ALA A 181 -24.24 -8.30 -34.61
N PRO A 182 -24.69 -7.19 -35.21
CA PRO A 182 -25.27 -6.06 -34.48
C PRO A 182 -26.41 -6.56 -33.61
N ARG A 183 -26.36 -6.25 -32.31
CA ARG A 183 -27.48 -6.50 -31.41
C ARG A 183 -28.65 -5.62 -31.85
N PRO A 184 -29.87 -6.18 -32.03
CA PRO A 184 -31.03 -5.39 -32.40
C PRO A 184 -31.34 -4.36 -31.30
N PRO A 185 -31.78 -3.14 -31.67
CA PRO A 185 -32.21 -2.13 -30.72
C PRO A 185 -33.40 -2.65 -29.92
N VAL A 186 -33.28 -2.65 -28.59
CA VAL A 186 -34.39 -2.99 -27.70
C VAL A 186 -35.44 -1.88 -27.83
N PRO A 187 -36.71 -2.20 -28.17
CA PRO A 187 -37.75 -1.20 -28.32
C PRO A 187 -37.97 -0.47 -26.99
N ARG A 188 -37.84 0.85 -27.05
CA ARG A 188 -38.08 1.77 -25.93
C ARG A 188 -39.59 1.78 -25.67
N ALA A 189 -40.03 1.13 -24.60
CA ALA A 189 -41.43 1.12 -24.21
C ALA A 189 -41.92 2.57 -24.00
N VAL A 190 -42.91 2.97 -24.81
CA VAL A 190 -43.58 4.26 -24.72
C VAL A 190 -44.40 4.26 -23.41
N PRO A 191 -44.19 5.22 -22.50
CA PRO A 191 -44.97 5.30 -21.27
C PRO A 191 -46.44 5.57 -21.62
N THR A 192 -47.31 4.63 -21.29
CA THR A 192 -48.76 4.75 -21.43
C THR A 192 -49.24 5.90 -20.53
N PRO A 193 -50.09 6.83 -21.02
CA PRO A 193 -50.61 7.91 -20.20
C PRO A 193 -51.46 7.32 -19.06
N ALA A 194 -51.01 7.59 -17.82
CA ALA A 194 -51.69 7.13 -16.63
C ALA A 194 -53.07 7.79 -16.53
N ARG A 195 -54.12 6.96 -16.60
CA ARG A 195 -55.51 7.33 -16.39
C ARG A 195 -55.65 7.92 -14.98
N ALA A 196 -56.02 9.19 -14.89
CA ALA A 196 -56.19 9.90 -13.64
C ALA A 196 -57.26 9.21 -12.78
N THR A 197 -56.83 8.59 -11.68
CA THR A 197 -57.73 8.09 -10.64
C THR A 197 -58.09 9.23 -9.69
N PRO A 198 -59.36 9.31 -9.23
CA PRO A 198 -59.81 10.37 -8.35
C PRO A 198 -59.04 10.33 -7.02
N PHE A 199 -58.50 11.51 -6.65
CA PHE A 199 -57.70 11.76 -5.47
C PHE A 199 -58.53 11.50 -4.20
N ARG A 200 -58.21 10.46 -3.44
CA ARG A 200 -58.75 10.20 -2.10
C ARG A 200 -57.81 10.80 -1.04
N PRO A 201 -58.19 11.89 -0.35
CA PRO A 201 -57.36 12.49 0.70
C PRO A 201 -57.43 11.61 1.95
N GLY A 202 -56.34 10.90 2.26
CA GLY A 202 -56.22 10.11 3.49
C GLY A 202 -55.33 8.87 3.38
N ALA A 203 -55.16 8.31 2.18
CA ALA A 203 -54.31 7.12 1.97
C ALA A 203 -52.82 7.46 1.73
N ALA A 204 -52.50 8.73 1.45
CA ALA A 204 -51.18 9.13 0.97
C ALA A 204 -50.04 9.00 2.01
N VAL A 205 -50.33 9.07 3.31
CA VAL A 205 -49.29 9.04 4.36
C VAL A 205 -48.83 7.61 4.66
N ARG A 206 -49.76 6.63 4.67
CA ARG A 206 -49.39 5.21 4.88
C ARG A 206 -48.66 4.63 3.67
N ASP A 207 -49.06 4.99 2.46
CA ASP A 207 -48.38 4.54 1.23
C ASP A 207 -46.96 5.11 1.10
N GLY A 208 -46.70 6.33 1.58
CA GLY A 208 -45.37 6.92 1.59
C GLY A 208 -44.37 6.11 2.41
N VAL A 209 -44.77 5.67 3.61
CA VAL A 209 -43.93 4.86 4.49
C VAL A 209 -43.67 3.48 3.90
N HIS A 210 -44.69 2.83 3.30
CA HIS A 210 -44.51 1.54 2.63
C HIS A 210 -43.61 1.64 1.39
N ARG A 211 -43.73 2.71 0.59
CA ARG A 211 -42.84 2.95 -0.57
C ARG A 211 -41.40 3.25 -0.14
N LEU A 212 -41.20 4.00 0.94
CA LEU A 212 -39.87 4.26 1.49
C LEU A 212 -39.23 2.98 2.02
N ARG A 213 -40.01 2.16 2.74
CA ARG A 213 -39.55 0.86 3.27
C ARG A 213 -39.24 -0.14 2.15
N ALA A 214 -40.05 -0.15 1.08
CA ALA A 214 -39.80 -0.97 -0.11
C ALA A 214 -38.56 -0.51 -0.90
N ARG A 215 -38.33 0.82 -1.04
CA ARG A 215 -37.11 1.35 -1.65
C ARG A 215 -35.87 1.02 -0.84
N LEU A 216 -35.92 1.17 0.48
CA LEU A 216 -34.81 0.79 1.36
C LEU A 216 -34.56 -0.72 1.31
N ALA A 217 -35.62 -1.54 1.33
CA ALA A 217 -35.51 -2.98 1.17
C ALA A 217 -34.87 -3.38 -0.17
N GLN A 218 -35.16 -2.69 -1.28
CA GLN A 218 -34.50 -2.92 -2.57
C GLN A 218 -33.01 -2.52 -2.56
N VAL A 219 -32.64 -1.45 -1.84
CA VAL A 219 -31.23 -1.05 -1.68
C VAL A 219 -30.45 -2.09 -0.87
N PHE A 220 -31.06 -2.69 0.17
CA PHE A 220 -30.43 -3.75 0.96
C PHE A 220 -30.52 -5.15 0.31
N ALA A 221 -31.55 -5.41 -0.50
CA ALA A 221 -31.73 -6.68 -1.23
C ALA A 221 -30.86 -6.77 -2.49
N ARG A 222 -30.35 -5.64 -2.99
CA ARG A 222 -29.18 -5.63 -3.87
C ARG A 222 -27.96 -6.06 -3.03
N ARG A 223 -27.86 -7.38 -2.80
CA ARG A 223 -26.59 -8.01 -2.44
C ARG A 223 -25.56 -7.42 -3.40
N PRO A 224 -24.51 -6.74 -2.92
CA PRO A 224 -23.44 -6.33 -3.80
C PRO A 224 -23.00 -7.61 -4.50
N ALA A 225 -23.27 -7.70 -5.81
CA ALA A 225 -22.91 -8.84 -6.62
C ALA A 225 -21.49 -9.19 -6.23
N ALA A 226 -21.32 -10.35 -5.58
CA ALA A 226 -20.13 -10.70 -4.82
C ALA A 226 -18.93 -10.28 -5.66
N SER A 227 -18.38 -9.12 -5.31
CA SER A 227 -17.47 -8.42 -6.19
C SER A 227 -16.28 -9.33 -6.21
N ALA A 228 -16.08 -9.96 -7.37
CA ALA A 228 -15.07 -10.96 -7.60
C ALA A 228 -13.82 -10.48 -6.89
N LEU A 229 -13.50 -11.14 -5.77
CA LEU A 229 -12.39 -10.76 -4.90
C LEU A 229 -11.25 -10.40 -5.84
N PRO A 230 -10.69 -9.17 -5.79
CA PRO A 230 -9.73 -8.71 -6.77
C PRO A 230 -8.65 -9.77 -6.83
N ARG A 231 -8.70 -10.57 -7.89
CA ARG A 231 -7.96 -11.83 -8.01
C ARG A 231 -6.53 -11.42 -7.85
N ARG A 232 -5.98 -11.68 -6.66
CA ARG A 232 -4.69 -11.19 -6.16
C ARG A 232 -3.75 -11.35 -7.34
N ARG A 233 -3.45 -10.26 -8.04
CA ARG A 233 -2.67 -10.33 -9.29
C ARG A 233 -1.39 -10.99 -8.83
N ARG A 234 -1.22 -12.29 -9.17
CA ARG A 234 0.04 -12.99 -8.94
C ARG A 234 1.05 -12.06 -9.56
N ILE A 235 1.91 -11.49 -8.73
CA ILE A 235 3.03 -10.69 -9.18
C ILE A 235 3.71 -11.61 -10.19
N ARG A 236 3.54 -11.31 -11.48
CA ARG A 236 4.17 -12.12 -12.51
C ARG A 236 5.64 -11.88 -12.27
N THR A 237 6.34 -12.91 -11.81
CA THR A 237 7.78 -12.90 -11.66
C THR A 237 8.31 -12.37 -12.98
N ILE A 238 8.93 -11.19 -12.97
CA ILE A 238 9.51 -10.58 -14.17
C ILE A 238 10.64 -11.53 -14.56
N ARG A 239 10.36 -12.42 -15.51
CA ARG A 239 11.36 -13.29 -16.10
C ARG A 239 12.04 -12.46 -17.16
N PHE A 240 13.28 -12.06 -16.90
CA PHE A 240 14.15 -11.51 -17.94
C PHE A 240 14.41 -12.63 -18.94
N THR A 241 13.74 -12.60 -20.09
CA THR A 241 13.90 -13.59 -21.17
C THR A 241 14.94 -13.14 -22.21
N GLY A 242 15.71 -12.09 -21.93
CA GLY A 242 16.81 -11.63 -22.78
C GLY A 242 18.09 -12.39 -22.48
N ARG A 243 18.89 -12.66 -23.50
CA ARG A 243 20.30 -13.04 -23.31
C ARG A 243 20.99 -11.85 -22.63
N VAL A 244 21.72 -12.12 -21.54
CA VAL A 244 22.51 -11.09 -20.86
C VAL A 244 23.70 -10.76 -21.75
N GLU A 245 23.74 -9.53 -22.27
CA GLU A 245 24.86 -9.02 -23.05
C GLU A 245 25.78 -8.24 -22.11
N ASP A 246 27.02 -8.71 -21.95
CA ASP A 246 28.06 -7.98 -21.24
C ASP A 246 28.60 -6.88 -22.17
N ARG A 247 28.54 -5.62 -21.74
CA ARG A 247 29.09 -4.48 -22.49
C ARG A 247 30.25 -3.85 -21.75
N CYS A 248 31.28 -3.46 -22.50
CA CYS A 248 32.44 -2.76 -21.95
C CYS A 248 32.01 -1.36 -21.49
N PRO A 249 32.26 -0.97 -20.22
CA PRO A 249 31.94 0.38 -19.74
C PRO A 249 32.65 1.52 -20.48
N TYR A 250 33.76 1.24 -21.16
CA TYR A 250 34.58 2.26 -21.83
C TYR A 250 34.16 2.54 -23.25
N CYS A 251 33.98 1.50 -24.07
CA CYS A 251 33.60 1.66 -25.47
C CYS A 251 32.13 1.32 -25.75
N LEU A 252 31.38 0.80 -24.77
CA LEU A 252 29.97 0.38 -24.87
C LEU A 252 29.68 -0.76 -25.87
N ASP A 253 30.73 -1.30 -26.49
CA ASP A 253 30.69 -2.49 -27.32
C ASP A 253 30.40 -3.75 -26.47
N VAL A 254 29.76 -4.73 -27.10
CA VAL A 254 29.51 -6.06 -26.51
C VAL A 254 30.83 -6.82 -26.41
N ILE A 255 31.08 -7.42 -25.25
CA ILE A 255 32.27 -8.23 -24.97
C ILE A 255 31.92 -9.70 -25.19
N ASP A 256 32.50 -10.30 -26.22
CA ASP A 256 32.47 -11.76 -26.38
C ASP A 256 33.63 -12.40 -25.60
N ALA A 257 33.42 -13.60 -25.07
CA ALA A 257 34.48 -14.37 -24.41
C ALA A 257 35.67 -14.67 -25.35
N ARG A 258 35.47 -14.60 -26.67
CA ARG A 258 36.51 -14.77 -27.70
C ARG A 258 36.79 -13.48 -28.48
N ASP A 259 36.59 -12.31 -27.88
CA ASP A 259 36.94 -11.04 -28.56
C ASP A 259 38.44 -11.02 -28.90
N ARG A 260 38.75 -10.64 -30.15
CA ARG A 260 40.12 -10.56 -30.68
C ARG A 260 40.98 -9.53 -29.94
N ARG A 261 40.36 -8.50 -29.36
CA ARG A 261 41.02 -7.49 -28.51
C ARG A 261 41.47 -8.06 -27.17
N GLY A 262 41.06 -9.28 -26.82
CA GLY A 262 41.23 -9.87 -25.50
C GLY A 262 40.24 -9.31 -24.49
N VAL A 263 39.99 -10.08 -23.42
CA VAL A 263 39.05 -9.70 -22.36
C VAL A 263 39.76 -9.71 -21.02
N THR A 264 39.65 -8.60 -20.29
CA THR A 264 40.12 -8.47 -18.90
C THR A 264 38.93 -8.32 -17.98
N THR A 265 38.98 -8.95 -16.80
CA THR A 265 37.93 -8.83 -15.79
C THR A 265 38.42 -7.98 -14.64
N CYS A 266 37.67 -6.94 -14.26
CA CYS A 266 38.00 -6.11 -13.12
C CYS A 266 38.09 -6.97 -11.84
N PRO A 267 39.20 -6.92 -11.07
CA PRO A 267 39.33 -7.73 -9.87
C PRO A 267 38.35 -7.31 -8.75
N VAL A 268 37.87 -6.06 -8.77
CA VAL A 268 36.99 -5.50 -7.74
C VAL A 268 35.51 -5.82 -8.00
N CYS A 269 34.96 -5.40 -9.15
CA CYS A 269 33.53 -5.59 -9.46
C CYS A 269 33.21 -6.77 -10.39
N ARG A 270 34.22 -7.48 -10.89
CA ARG A 270 34.07 -8.60 -11.84
C ARG A 270 33.40 -8.23 -13.17
N THR A 271 33.28 -6.95 -13.49
CA THR A 271 32.84 -6.49 -14.81
C THR A 271 33.92 -6.80 -15.85
N ARG A 272 33.49 -7.28 -17.03
CA ARG A 272 34.37 -7.55 -18.16
C ARG A 272 34.70 -6.25 -18.91
N HIS A 273 35.91 -6.16 -19.44
CA HIS A 273 36.42 -5.07 -20.25
C HIS A 273 37.20 -5.65 -21.44
N HIS A 274 37.27 -4.94 -22.56
CA HIS A 274 38.27 -5.25 -23.59
C HIS A 274 39.68 -4.95 -23.04
N ALA A 275 40.66 -5.79 -23.37
CA ALA A 275 42.00 -5.67 -22.81
C ALA A 275 42.71 -4.38 -23.26
N ASP A 276 42.43 -3.89 -24.47
CA ASP A 276 42.90 -2.61 -24.99
C ASP A 276 42.35 -1.41 -24.18
N CYS A 277 41.03 -1.39 -23.94
CA CYS A 277 40.37 -0.35 -23.15
C CYS A 277 40.85 -0.35 -21.69
N TRP A 278 41.13 -1.54 -21.15
CA TRP A 278 41.71 -1.70 -19.83
C TRP A 278 43.16 -1.19 -19.77
N ALA A 279 43.98 -1.48 -20.78
CA ALA A 279 45.38 -1.03 -20.84
C ALA A 279 45.51 0.49 -20.88
N VAL A 280 44.56 1.20 -21.53
CA VAL A 280 44.56 2.67 -21.59
C VAL A 280 44.19 3.28 -20.23
N THR A 281 43.19 2.74 -19.55
CA THR A 281 42.68 3.32 -18.29
C THR A 281 43.44 2.85 -17.05
N GLY A 282 44.04 1.65 -17.10
CA GLY A 282 44.80 1.04 -16.01
C GLY A 282 43.97 0.58 -14.79
N MET A 283 42.71 1.00 -14.67
CA MET A 283 41.82 0.69 -13.55
C MET A 283 40.36 0.78 -13.97
N CYS A 284 39.44 0.19 -13.19
CA CYS A 284 37.99 0.27 -13.41
C CYS A 284 37.42 1.61 -12.92
N GLN A 285 36.74 2.36 -13.78
CA GLN A 285 36.09 3.64 -13.41
C GLN A 285 34.66 3.46 -12.85
N MET A 286 34.12 2.24 -12.85
CA MET A 286 32.81 1.99 -12.26
C MET A 286 32.89 2.22 -10.74
N PRO A 287 32.07 3.12 -10.15
CA PRO A 287 32.08 3.34 -8.72
C PRO A 287 31.70 2.05 -8.01
N HIS A 288 32.69 1.43 -7.37
CA HIS A 288 32.49 0.25 -6.54
C HIS A 288 31.79 0.69 -5.25
N LEU A 289 30.45 0.72 -5.26
CA LEU A 289 29.63 1.12 -4.12
C LEU A 289 29.78 0.22 -2.87
N TYR A 290 30.61 -0.83 -2.96
CA TYR A 290 30.98 -1.70 -1.86
C TYR A 290 32.50 -1.85 -1.82
N GLY A 291 33.16 -0.82 -1.26
CA GLY A 291 34.55 -0.95 -0.82
C GLY A 291 34.61 -1.81 0.43
N GLU A 292 34.69 -3.13 0.28
CA GLU A 292 35.40 -3.94 1.27
C GLU A 292 36.86 -3.98 0.82
N GLY A 293 37.73 -3.39 1.66
CA GLY A 293 39.13 -3.13 1.33
C GLY A 293 39.89 -4.41 0.99
N HIS A 294 40.16 -4.62 -0.29
CA HIS A 294 41.25 -5.50 -0.68
C HIS A 294 42.57 -4.74 -0.50
N VAL A 295 43.22 -5.04 0.63
CA VAL A 295 44.64 -4.80 0.86
C VAL A 295 45.40 -5.35 -0.34
N ALA A 296 46.03 -4.48 -1.11
CA ALA A 296 46.92 -4.87 -2.19
C ALA A 296 48.08 -5.68 -1.59
N ARG A 297 48.04 -7.01 -1.74
CA ARG A 297 49.24 -7.84 -1.59
C ARG A 297 50.10 -7.62 -2.83
N THR A 298 50.93 -6.59 -2.78
CA THR A 298 52.13 -6.47 -3.63
C THR A 298 53.11 -7.56 -3.18
N GLY A 299 52.92 -8.78 -3.69
CA GLY A 299 53.92 -9.84 -3.60
C GLY A 299 54.90 -9.68 -4.75
N ALA A 300 56.07 -9.13 -4.46
CA ALA A 300 57.20 -9.08 -5.39
C ALA A 300 57.63 -10.49 -5.77
N SER A 301 57.65 -10.76 -7.07
CA SER A 301 58.40 -11.86 -7.68
C SER A 301 59.89 -11.54 -7.64
N ARG A 302 60.68 -12.43 -7.04
CA ARG A 302 62.05 -12.73 -7.50
C ARG A 302 62.05 -14.15 -8.01
#